data_AF-A0A972GYB3-F1
#
_entry.id   AF-A0A972GYB3-F1
#
_cell.length_a   1.000
_cell.length_b   1.000
_cell.length_c   1.000
_cell.angle_alpha   90.00
_cell.angle_beta   90.00
_cell.angle_gamma   90.00
#
_symmetry.space_group_name_H-M   'P 1'
#
loop_
_entity.id
_entity.type
_entity.pdbx_description
1 polymer ?
#
loop_
_entity_poly.entity_id
_entity_poly.type
_entity_poly.pdbx_seq_one_letter_code
_entity_poly.pdbx_strand_id
1 'polypeptide(L)' 'MLKVGDCVIFSPDGTRGIILEIGDSVYHIVWEDHFVSWEKGELLELSVWEKTARNKSDS' A
#
# COMPACT_ATOMS: atom_id res chain seq x y z
N MET A 1 -7.51 -1.51 8.01
CA MET A 1 -7.20 -2.87 7.53
C MET A 1 -6.76 -2.74 6.10
N LEU A 2 -5.62 -3.34 5.76
CA LEU A 2 -5.10 -3.38 4.41
C LEU A 2 -5.88 -4.41 3.58
N LYS A 3 -6.04 -4.15 2.29
CA LYS A 3 -6.70 -5.07 1.34
C LYS A 3 -5.88 -5.22 0.06
N VAL A 4 -6.19 -6.27 -0.71
CA VAL A 4 -5.65 -6.45 -2.07
C VAL A 4 -5.96 -5.21 -2.92
N GLY A 5 -4.94 -4.72 -3.63
CA GLY A 5 -4.98 -3.51 -4.44
C GLY A 5 -4.70 -2.21 -3.67
N ASP A 6 -4.53 -2.24 -2.35
CA ASP A 6 -4.03 -1.08 -1.63
C ASP A 6 -2.57 -0.83 -1.97
N CYS A 7 -2.24 0.45 -2.19
CA CYS A 7 -0.85 0.91 -2.24
C CYS A 7 -0.34 1.08 -0.81
N VAL A 8 0.84 0.54 -0.53
CA VAL A 8 1.49 0.56 0.77
C VAL A 8 2.90 1.12 0.67
N ILE A 9 3.40 1.62 1.79
CA ILE A 9 4.76 2.07 2.00
C ILE A 9 5.41 1.11 2.99
N PHE A 10 6.59 0.59 2.65
CA PHE A 10 7.41 -0.20 3.56
C PHE A 10 8.10 0.73 4.56
N SER A 11 7.77 0.61 5.83
CA SER A 11 8.24 1.54 6.87
C SER A 11 9.78 1.61 7.05
N PRO A 12 10.57 0.53 6.82
CA PRO A 12 12.03 0.60 6.97
C PRO A 12 12.76 1.50 5.96
N ASP A 13 12.31 1.56 4.72
CA ASP A 13 13.03 2.26 3.64
C ASP A 13 12.17 3.21 2.79
N GLY A 14 10.85 3.22 2.99
CA GLY A 14 9.91 4.07 2.26
C GLY A 14 9.52 3.56 0.88
N THR A 15 9.93 2.34 0.51
CA THR A 15 9.62 1.73 -0.78
C THR A 15 8.13 1.51 -0.93
N ARG A 16 7.59 1.79 -2.13
CA ARG A 16 6.16 1.67 -2.42
C ARG A 16 5.85 0.33 -3.08
N GLY A 17 4.70 -0.23 -2.71
CA GLY A 17 4.22 -1.47 -3.31
C GLY A 17 2.71 -1.57 -3.34
N ILE A 18 2.21 -2.61 -4.01
CA ILE A 18 0.79 -2.92 -4.13
C ILE A 18 0.55 -4.32 -3.58
N ILE A 19 -0.47 -4.46 -2.73
CA ILE A 19 -0.86 -5.78 -2.19
C ILE A 19 -1.52 -6.62 -3.29
N LEU A 20 -0.95 -7.78 -3.56
CA LEU A 20 -1.46 -8.78 -4.49
C LEU A 20 -2.33 -9.84 -3.80
N GLU A 21 -1.94 -10.24 -2.59
CA GLU A 21 -2.56 -11.32 -1.81
C GLU A 21 -2.39 -11.09 -0.31
N ILE A 22 -3.28 -11.65 0.50
CA ILE A 22 -3.27 -11.56 1.96
C ILE A 22 -3.19 -12.98 2.52
N GLY A 23 -2.14 -13.25 3.29
CA GLY A 23 -2.02 -14.44 4.13
C GLY A 23 -2.43 -14.15 5.57
N ASP A 24 -2.24 -15.13 6.46
CA ASP A 24 -2.73 -15.04 7.85
C ASP A 24 -2.15 -13.84 8.63
N SER A 25 -0.87 -13.51 8.43
CA SER A 25 -0.19 -12.39 9.10
C SER A 25 0.76 -11.59 8.19
N VAL A 26 0.79 -11.96 6.91
CA VAL A 26 1.71 -11.41 5.91
C VAL A 26 0.95 -11.01 4.64
N TYR A 27 1.50 -10.06 3.91
CA TYR A 27 0.93 -9.50 2.69
C TYR A 27 1.91 -9.72 1.55
N HIS A 28 1.42 -10.27 0.45
CA HIS A 28 2.19 -10.46 -0.77
C HIS A 28 2.18 -9.16 -1.55
N ILE A 29 3.34 -8.56 -1.79
CA ILE A 29 3.47 -7.22 -2.35
C ILE A 29 4.34 -7.26 -3.59
N VAL A 30 3.92 -6.55 -4.63
CA VAL A 30 4.80 -6.15 -5.73
C VAL A 30 5.31 -4.74 -5.47
N TRP A 31 6.62 -4.58 -5.50
CA TRP A 31 7.31 -3.32 -5.26
C TRP A 31 7.55 -2.55 -6.56
N GLU A 32 7.89 -1.27 -6.46
CA GLU A 32 8.15 -0.40 -7.62
C GLU A 32 9.32 -0.84 -8.51
N ASP A 33 10.26 -1.62 -7.97
CA ASP A 33 11.37 -2.25 -8.70
C ASP A 33 10.99 -3.59 -9.35
N HIS A 34 9.72 -3.98 -9.31
CA HIS A 34 9.16 -5.26 -9.76
C HIS A 34 9.61 -6.48 -8.93
N PHE A 35 10.28 -6.27 -7.80
CA PHE A 35 10.51 -7.33 -6.83
C PHE A 35 9.18 -7.70 -6.14
N VAL A 36 9.08 -8.96 -5.68
CA VAL A 36 7.89 -9.47 -5.01
C VAL A 36 8.31 -10.13 -3.70
N SER A 37 7.70 -9.71 -2.59
CA SER A 37 7.96 -10.29 -1.27
C SER A 37 6.72 -10.42 -0.41
N TRP A 38 6.86 -11.13 0.72
CA TRP A 38 5.84 -11.26 1.75
C TRP A 38 6.26 -10.45 2.97
N GLU A 39 5.46 -9.45 3.34
CA GLU A 39 5.77 -8.57 4.48
C GLU A 39 4.73 -8.64 5.58
N LYS A 40 5.19 -8.44 6.81
CA LYS A 40 4.30 -8.33 7.95
C LYS A 40 3.52 -7.02 7.89
N GLY A 41 2.24 -7.08 8.24
CA GLY A 41 1.38 -5.89 8.27
C GLY A 41 1.88 -4.75 9.18
N GLU A 42 2.67 -5.07 10.20
CA GLU A 42 3.28 -4.08 11.11
C GLU A 42 4.35 -3.20 10.44
N LEU A 43 4.88 -3.63 9.28
CA LEU A 43 5.87 -2.89 8.49
C LEU A 43 5.24 -2.10 7.34
N LEU A 44 3.92 -2.12 7.21
CA LEU A 44 3.20 -1.58 6.06
C LEU A 44 2.31 -0.42 6.48
N GLU A 45 2.50 0.71 5.83
CA GLU A 45 1.65 1.89 5.99
C GLU A 45 0.81 2.09 4.73
N LEU A 46 -0.48 2.38 4.90
CA LEU A 46 -1.34 2.67 3.76
C LEU A 46 -0.87 3.97 3.10
N SER A 47 -0.53 3.91 1.81
CA SER A 47 -0.18 5.12 1.07
C SER A 47 -1.48 5.88 0.79
N VAL A 48 -1.78 6.89 1.59
CA VAL A 48 -2.88 7.81 1.30
C VAL A 48 -2.38 8.75 0.21
N TRP A 49 -2.64 8.42 -1.06
CA TRP A 49 -2.73 9.48 -2.05
C TRP A 49 -3.99 10.27 -1.70
N GLU A 50 -3.84 11.37 -0.97
CA GLU A 50 -4.94 12.30 -0.82
C GLU A 50 -5.42 12.64 -2.23
N LYS A 51 -6.63 12.18 -2.58
CA LYS A 51 -7.36 12.72 -3.73
C LYS A 51 -7.77 14.14 -3.37
N THR A 52 -6.82 15.06 -3.26
CA THR A 52 -7.05 16.51 -3.25
C THR A 52 -7.32 16.97 -4.67
N ALA A 53 -8.28 16.33 -5.34
CA ALA A 53 -8.71 16.62 -6.71
C ALA A 53 -10.17 16.21 -6.94
N ARG A 54 -11.07 16.65 -6.06
CA ARG A 54 -12.48 16.99 -6.36
C ARG A 54 -13.15 17.46 -5.08
N ASN A 55 -13.04 18.75 -4.83
CA ASN A 55 -14.06 19.59 -4.20
C ASN A 55 -13.77 21.04 -4.66
N LYS A 56 -13.78 21.24 -5.98
CA LYS A 56 -14.28 22.48 -6.56
C LYS A 56 -15.68 22.14 -7.07
N SER A 57 -16.63 23.03 -6.79
CA SER A 57 -18.06 22.94 -7.11
C SER A 57 -18.90 22.18 -6.08
N ASP A 58 -19.31 22.85 -5.01
CA ASP A 58 -20.72 23.22 -4.80
C ASP A 58 -20.91 23.94 -3.45
N SER A 59 -21.02 25.27 -3.53
CA SER A 59 -22.00 26.15 -2.85
C SER A 59 -21.49 27.60 -2.86
#